data_AF-A0A5C5DCD1-F1
#
_entry.id   AF-A0A5C5DCD1-F1
#
_cell.length_a   1.000
_cell.length_b   1.000
_cell.length_c   1.000
_cell.angle_alpha   90.00
_cell.angle_beta   90.00
_cell.angle_gamma   90.00
#
_symmetry.space_group_name_H-M   'P 1'
#
loop_
_entity.id
_entity.type
_entity.pdbx_description
1 polymer ?
#
loop_
_entity_poly.entity_id
_entity_poly.type
_entity_poly.pdbx_seq_one_letter_code
_entity_poly.pdbx_strand_id
1 'polypeptide(L)' 'MDSWAESDISYPSLNADTPNKQEPAQEMQASGFVPTYMDKGGNLVIGDALTAQHMNFILCDLYRKYTAALARIETLEGGQ' A
#
# COMPACT_ATOMS: atom_id res chain seq x y z
N MET A 1 -10.59 -14.63 1.04
CA MET A 1 -9.70 -13.92 0.11
C MET A 1 -8.56 -13.29 0.91
N ASP A 2 -8.07 -13.99 1.94
CA ASP A 2 -7.56 -13.33 3.15
C ASP A 2 -6.05 -13.58 3.34
N SER A 3 -5.52 -14.61 2.67
CA SER A 3 -4.13 -15.04 2.78
C SER A 3 -3.16 -14.22 1.92
N TRP A 4 -3.65 -13.51 0.91
CA TRP A 4 -2.81 -12.75 -0.02
C TRP A 4 -2.07 -11.59 0.67
N ALA A 5 -2.68 -10.99 1.70
CA ALA A 5 -2.05 -9.94 2.49
C ALA A 5 -0.80 -10.45 3.21
N GLU A 6 -0.81 -11.70 3.66
CA GLU A 6 0.28 -12.37 4.37
C GLU A 6 1.30 -13.06 3.46
N SER A 7 1.08 -13.04 2.14
CA SER A 7 1.92 -13.75 1.19
C SER A 7 3.02 -12.86 0.61
N ASP A 8 4.24 -13.00 1.09
CA ASP A 8 5.44 -12.40 0.51
C ASP A 8 5.96 -13.27 -0.64
N ILE A 9 5.88 -12.71 -1.86
CA ILE A 9 6.29 -13.38 -3.10
C ILE A 9 7.33 -12.50 -3.75
N SER A 10 8.40 -13.11 -4.25
CA SER A 10 9.40 -12.43 -5.07
C SER A 10 9.41 -13.04 -6.47
N TYR A 11 9.56 -12.20 -7.47
CA TYR A 11 9.64 -12.59 -8.88
C TYR A 11 11.08 -12.48 -9.36
N PRO A 12 11.63 -13.53 -10.00
CA PRO A 12 12.97 -13.46 -10.58
C PRO A 12 13.11 -12.31 -11.57
N SER A 13 14.20 -11.55 -11.47
CA SER A 13 14.52 -10.50 -12.43
C SER A 13 16.02 -10.49 -12.77
N LEU A 14 16.40 -9.76 -13.81
CA LEU A 14 17.76 -9.77 -14.37
C LEU A 14 18.84 -9.33 -13.37
N ASN A 15 18.50 -8.40 -12.46
CA ASN A 15 19.47 -7.73 -11.58
C ASN A 15 19.26 -8.02 -10.08
N ALA A 16 18.03 -8.34 -9.68
CA ALA A 16 17.66 -8.74 -8.32
C ALA A 16 16.21 -9.23 -8.33
N ASP A 17 15.83 -10.13 -7.44
CA ASP A 17 14.42 -10.51 -7.32
C ASP A 17 13.55 -9.28 -6.98
N THR A 18 12.42 -9.15 -7.68
CA THR A 18 11.46 -8.06 -7.49
C THR A 18 10.37 -8.52 -6.52
N PRO A 19 10.22 -7.92 -5.34
CA PRO A 19 9.18 -8.32 -4.41
C PRO A 19 7.79 -7.93 -4.94
N ASN A 20 6.76 -8.66 -4.52
CA ASN A 20 5.37 -8.32 -4.87
C ASN A 20 4.85 -7.10 -4.10
N LYS A 21 5.50 -6.74 -2.99
CA LYS A 21 5.14 -5.63 -2.12
C LYS A 21 6.38 -4.82 -1.80
N GLN A 22 6.25 -3.50 -1.85
CA GLN A 22 7.29 -2.57 -1.44
C GLN A 22 6.64 -1.46 -0.63
N GLU A 23 7.16 -1.18 0.55
CA GLU A 23 6.67 -0.06 1.35
C GLU A 23 7.04 1.27 0.66
N PRO A 24 6.08 2.22 0.49
CA PRO A 24 6.40 3.56 -0.01
C PRO A 24 7.40 4.28 0.90
N ALA A 25 8.26 5.14 0.35
CA ALA A 25 9.18 5.94 1.15
C ALA A 25 8.43 6.80 2.20
N GLN A 26 9.02 6.99 3.39
CA GLN A 26 8.38 7.72 4.49
C GLN A 26 7.94 9.14 4.10
N GLU A 27 8.74 9.82 3.28
CA GLU A 27 8.42 11.15 2.77
C GLU A 27 7.10 11.14 1.98
N MET A 28 6.91 10.16 1.10
CA MET A 28 5.68 9.97 0.32
C MET A 28 4.49 9.61 1.22
N GLN A 29 4.71 8.82 2.27
CA GLN A 29 3.68 8.49 3.25
C GLN A 29 3.23 9.72 4.03
N ALA A 30 4.16 10.64 4.36
CA ALA A 30 3.89 11.83 5.14
C ALA A 30 3.20 12.94 4.34
N SER A 31 3.62 13.16 3.09
CA SER A 31 3.02 14.19 2.21
C SER A 31 1.69 13.76 1.59
N GLY A 32 1.38 12.47 1.64
CA GLY A 32 0.38 11.87 0.77
C GLY A 32 0.90 11.75 -0.67
N PHE A 33 0.13 11.05 -1.51
CA PHE A 33 0.48 10.82 -2.91
C PHE A 33 -0.04 11.94 -3.81
N VAL A 34 0.87 12.56 -4.55
CA VAL A 34 0.54 13.56 -5.56
C VAL A 34 0.26 12.85 -6.88
N PRO A 35 -0.96 12.93 -7.45
CA PRO A 35 -1.23 12.37 -8.77
C PRO A 35 -0.56 13.22 -9.84
N THR A 36 -0.30 12.64 -11.01
CA THR A 36 -0.01 13.41 -12.21
C THR A 36 -1.29 14.12 -12.67
N TYR A 37 -1.24 15.42 -12.91
CA TYR A 37 -2.42 16.23 -13.28
C TYR A 37 -2.05 17.37 -14.24
N MET A 38 -3.05 18.00 -14.84
CA MET A 38 -2.89 19.22 -15.64
C MET A 38 -3.19 20.44 -14.76
N ASP A 39 -2.26 21.39 -14.68
CA ASP A 39 -2.48 22.62 -13.92
C ASP A 39 -3.42 23.60 -14.64
N LYS A 40 -3.74 24.71 -13.97
CA LYS A 40 -4.61 25.77 -14.53
C LYS A 40 -4.01 26.48 -15.75
N GLY A 41 -2.69 26.40 -15.94
CA GLY A 41 -1.96 26.92 -17.09
C GLY A 41 -1.91 25.94 -18.27
N GLY A 42 -2.46 24.73 -18.12
CA GLY A 42 -2.40 23.69 -19.13
C GLY A 42 -1.05 22.96 -19.18
N ASN A 43 -0.22 23.05 -18.14
CA ASN A 43 1.01 22.28 -18.03
C ASN A 43 0.76 20.92 -17.37
N LEU A 44 1.45 19.89 -17.85
CA LEU A 44 1.49 18.59 -17.17
C LEU A 44 2.40 18.68 -15.94
N VAL A 45 1.82 18.46 -14.76
CA VAL A 45 2.54 18.35 -13.49
C VAL A 45 2.70 16.88 -13.17
N ILE A 46 3.95 16.42 -13.16
CA ILE A 46 4.29 15.03 -12.83
C ILE A 46 4.17 14.82 -11.32
N GLY A 47 3.38 13.83 -10.94
CA GLY A 47 3.19 13.42 -9.55
C GLY A 47 4.22 12.38 -9.10
N ASP A 48 3.91 11.72 -7.99
CA ASP A 48 4.78 10.72 -7.39
C ASP A 48 4.84 9.44 -8.22
N ALA A 49 6.02 8.81 -8.23
CA ALA A 49 6.23 7.52 -8.87
C ALA A 49 5.68 6.36 -8.02
N LEU A 50 4.35 6.19 -8.04
CA LEU A 50 3.68 5.05 -7.44
C LEU A 50 3.83 3.80 -8.31
N THR A 51 4.42 2.74 -7.74
CA THR A 51 4.56 1.45 -8.41
C THR A 51 3.40 0.51 -8.04
N ALA A 52 3.20 -0.54 -8.84
CA ALA A 52 2.24 -1.59 -8.47
C ALA A 52 2.59 -2.28 -7.13
N GLN A 53 3.88 -2.35 -6.79
CA GLN A 53 4.35 -2.92 -5.51
C GLN A 53 3.96 -2.03 -4.32
N HIS A 54 4.03 -0.70 -4.48
CA HIS A 54 3.53 0.27 -3.50
C HIS A 54 2.03 0.09 -3.29
N MET A 55 1.25 -0.02 -4.37
CA MET A 55 -0.20 -0.24 -4.28
C MET A 55 -0.53 -1.57 -3.60
N ASN A 56 0.17 -2.64 -3.95
CA ASN A 56 -0.02 -3.95 -3.33
C ASN A 56 0.30 -3.90 -1.82
N PHE A 57 1.38 -3.24 -1.43
CA PHE A 57 1.71 -3.02 -0.02
C PHE A 57 0.60 -2.28 0.72
N ILE A 58 0.11 -1.15 0.18
CA ILE A 58 -0.94 -0.33 0.80
C ILE A 58 -2.21 -1.15 1.02
N LEU A 59 -2.64 -1.92 0.02
CA LEU A 59 -3.85 -2.72 0.15
C LEU A 59 -3.69 -3.85 1.17
N CYS A 60 -2.53 -4.52 1.21
CA CYS A 60 -2.24 -5.54 2.22
C CYS A 60 -2.18 -4.96 3.63
N ASP A 61 -1.56 -3.79 3.79
CA ASP A 61 -1.49 -3.08 5.08
C ASP A 61 -2.88 -2.65 5.58
N LEU A 62 -3.72 -2.10 4.68
CA LEU A 62 -5.12 -1.77 5.01
C LEU A 62 -5.90 -3.02 5.45
N TYR A 63 -5.71 -4.14 4.76
CA TYR A 63 -6.34 -5.40 5.12
C TYR A 63 -5.92 -5.88 6.51
N ARG A 64 -4.61 -5.85 6.83
CA ARG A 64 -4.09 -6.21 8.17
C ARG A 64 -4.64 -5.30 9.27
N LYS A 65 -4.69 -3.99 9.01
CA LYS A 65 -5.25 -3.03 9.96
C LYS A 65 -6.73 -3.28 10.20
N TYR A 66 -7.48 -3.61 9.14
CA TYR A 66 -8.89 -3.96 9.23
C TYR A 66 -9.12 -5.24 10.04
N THR A 67 -8.39 -6.32 9.78
CA THR A 67 -8.53 -7.58 10.54
C THR A 67 -8.16 -7.40 12.00
N ALA A 68 -7.08 -6.65 12.29
CA ALA A 68 -6.70 -6.30 13.65
C ALA A 68 -7.77 -5.46 14.36
N ALA A 69 -8.42 -4.54 13.65
CA ALA A 69 -9.52 -3.75 14.20
C ALA A 69 -10.75 -4.61 14.52
N LEU A 70 -11.15 -5.52 13.62
CA LEU A 70 -12.24 -6.46 13.86
C LEU A 70 -11.99 -7.33 15.09
N ALA A 71 -10.80 -7.94 15.20
CA ALA A 71 -10.46 -8.78 16.35
C ALA A 71 -10.52 -8.01 17.68
N ARG A 72 -10.15 -6.73 17.68
CA ARG A 72 -10.28 -5.84 18.85
C ARG A 72 -11.74 -5.56 19.19
N ILE A 73 -12.59 -5.33 18.19
CA ILE A 73 -14.02 -5.12 18.38
C ILE A 73 -14.66 -6.38 18.96
N GLU A 74 -14.40 -7.56 18.39
CA GLU A 74 -14.92 -8.83 18.89
C GLU A 74 -14.52 -9.09 20.35
N THR A 75 -13.29 -8.75 20.73
CA THR A 75 -12.81 -8.85 22.12
C THR A 75 -13.58 -7.91 23.05
N LEU A 76 -13.89 -6.70 22.60
CA LEU A 76 -14.63 -5.70 23.38
C LEU A 76 -16.12 -6.03 23.48
N GLU A 77 -16.73 -6.56 22.41
CA GLU A 77 -18.13 -6.94 22.35
C GLU A 77 -18.42 -8.27 23.04
N GLY A 78 -17.51 -9.25 22.94
CA GLY A 78 -17.60 -10.56 23.60
C GLY A 78 -17.12 -10.57 25.06
N GLY A 79 -16.67 -9.43 25.57
CA GLY A 79 -16.23 -9.23 26.96
C GLY A 79 -17.33 -8.77 27.94
N GLN A 80 -18.61 -8.93 27.57
CA GLN A 80 -19.77 -8.70 28.46
C GLN A 80 -20.36 -10.02 28.99
#